data_AF-A0A8C5F1W9-F1
#
_entry.id   AF-A0A8C5F1W9-F1
#
_cell.length_a   1.000
_cell.length_b   1.000
_cell.length_c   1.000
_cell.angle_alpha   90.00
_cell.angle_beta   90.00
_cell.angle_gamma   90.00
#
_symmetry.space_group_name_H-M   'P 1'
#
loop_
_entity.id
_entity.type
_entity.pdbx_description
1 polymer ?
#
loop_
_entity_poly.entity_id
_entity_poly.type
_entity_poly.pdbx_seq_one_letter_code
_entity_poly.pdbx_strand_id
1 'polypeptide(L)'
;MSTAAERKFINLRKRLDQLGYRQPLGVESLPLVEKLFSDLVHTTESLRSTKLSAGKTEKECSNFDAILEPYKAENAKLTRENNELHLEILKLKEQSDRHVKDLKATLRKVEHETADLKFLNNQYIHKIRSLERDNKAKTEKIQQLQEKNLQAVVQTPVSFCRSL
;
A
#
# COMPACT_ATOMS: atom_id res chain seq x y z
N MET A 1 -65.80 54.80 -39.18
CA MET A 1 -64.79 54.59 -38.12
C MET A 1 -64.96 53.18 -37.59
N SER A 2 -64.04 52.26 -37.89
CA SER A 2 -64.18 50.87 -37.41
C SER A 2 -63.99 50.80 -35.91
N THR A 3 -64.97 50.22 -35.22
CA THR A 3 -64.98 50.06 -33.76
C THR A 3 -63.81 49.19 -33.31
N ALA A 4 -63.30 49.38 -32.09
CA ALA A 4 -62.17 48.59 -31.59
C ALA A 4 -62.44 47.07 -31.60
N ALA A 5 -63.72 46.68 -31.47
CA ALA A 5 -64.18 45.29 -31.54
C ALA A 5 -64.07 44.70 -32.96
N GLU A 6 -64.44 45.46 -34.00
CA GLU A 6 -64.31 45.02 -35.40
C GLU A 6 -62.85 44.77 -35.80
N ARG A 7 -61.93 45.63 -35.35
CA ARG A 7 -60.49 45.45 -35.62
C ARG A 7 -59.95 44.18 -34.98
N LYS A 8 -60.34 43.91 -33.73
CA LYS A 8 -59.97 42.66 -33.03
C LYS A 8 -60.58 41.43 -33.70
N PHE A 9 -61.84 41.52 -34.13
CA PHE A 9 -62.53 40.46 -34.86
C PHE A 9 -61.81 40.09 -36.15
N ILE A 10 -61.47 41.08 -36.98
CA ILE A 10 -60.75 40.86 -38.25
C ILE A 10 -59.37 40.23 -37.99
N ASN A 11 -58.64 40.70 -36.97
CA ASN A 11 -57.32 40.17 -36.64
C ASN A 11 -57.37 38.73 -36.13
N LEU A 12 -58.28 38.42 -35.20
CA LEU A 12 -58.45 37.06 -34.69
C LEU A 12 -58.93 36.13 -35.80
N ARG A 13 -59.88 36.59 -36.63
CA ARG A 13 -60.40 35.80 -37.74
C ARG A 13 -59.30 35.44 -38.74
N LYS A 14 -58.45 36.41 -39.13
CA LYS A 14 -57.30 36.15 -40.00
C LYS A 14 -56.35 35.10 -39.41
N ARG A 15 -56.05 35.17 -38.11
CA ARG A 15 -55.16 34.20 -37.42
C ARG A 15 -55.79 32.80 -37.36
N LEU A 16 -57.09 32.72 -37.10
CA LEU A 16 -57.84 31.46 -37.11
C LEU A 16 -57.91 30.84 -38.51
N ASP A 17 -58.18 31.65 -39.54
CA ASP A 17 -58.23 31.21 -40.94
C ASP A 17 -56.85 30.70 -41.42
N GLN A 18 -55.76 31.35 -41.00
CA GLN A 18 -54.39 30.89 -41.28
C GLN A 18 -54.09 29.50 -40.69
N LEU A 19 -54.75 29.15 -39.59
CA LEU A 19 -54.64 27.84 -38.95
C LEU A 19 -55.73 26.86 -39.41
N GLY A 20 -56.59 27.27 -40.35
CA GLY A 20 -57.64 26.44 -40.94
C GLY A 20 -58.97 26.42 -40.18
N TYR A 21 -59.12 27.20 -39.11
CA TYR A 21 -60.37 27.31 -38.35
C TYR A 21 -61.36 28.24 -39.05
N ARG A 22 -62.20 27.66 -39.92
CA ARG A 22 -63.12 28.42 -40.78
C ARG A 22 -64.54 28.58 -40.23
N GLN A 23 -64.85 28.01 -39.06
CA GLN A 23 -66.19 28.04 -38.44
C GLN A 23 -66.68 29.48 -38.18
N PRO A 24 -67.99 29.77 -38.30
CA PRO A 24 -68.52 31.11 -38.03
C PRO A 24 -68.28 31.53 -36.58
N LEU A 25 -67.89 32.79 -36.37
CA LEU A 25 -67.55 33.36 -35.04
C LEU A 25 -68.56 34.45 -34.68
N GLY A 26 -69.23 34.30 -33.54
CA GLY A 26 -70.14 35.31 -32.98
C GLY A 26 -69.41 36.41 -32.22
N VAL A 27 -69.92 37.63 -32.26
CA VAL A 27 -69.31 38.81 -31.61
C VAL A 27 -69.23 38.64 -30.08
N GLU A 28 -70.20 37.97 -29.47
CA GLU A 28 -70.25 37.71 -28.01
C GLU A 28 -69.14 36.77 -27.53
N SER A 29 -68.72 35.83 -28.39
CA SER A 29 -67.67 34.85 -28.08
C SER A 29 -66.25 35.39 -28.31
N LEU A 30 -66.12 36.55 -28.95
CA LEU A 30 -64.83 37.11 -29.39
C LEU A 30 -63.79 37.25 -28.26
N PRO A 31 -64.11 37.80 -27.07
CA PRO A 31 -63.11 37.97 -26.00
C PRO A 31 -62.60 36.66 -25.42
N LEU A 32 -63.46 35.63 -25.37
CA LEU A 32 -63.10 34.31 -24.85
C LEU A 32 -62.21 33.56 -25.84
N VAL A 33 -62.58 33.56 -27.12
CA VAL A 33 -61.79 32.90 -28.17
C VAL A 33 -60.43 33.58 -28.33
N GLU A 34 -60.35 34.91 -28.20
CA GLU A 34 -59.08 35.63 -28.23
C GLU A 34 -58.14 35.19 -27.09
N LYS A 35 -58.64 35.06 -25.86
CA LYS A 35 -57.86 34.59 -24.71
C LYS A 35 -57.40 33.15 -24.88
N LEU A 36 -58.33 32.24 -25.19
CA LEU A 36 -58.02 30.81 -25.39
C LEU A 36 -57.01 30.61 -26.52
N PHE A 37 -57.13 31.39 -27.59
CA PHE A 37 -56.19 31.34 -28.70
C PHE A 37 -54.80 31.85 -28.31
N SER A 38 -54.73 32.95 -27.53
CA SER A 38 -53.47 33.45 -26.99
C SER A 38 -52.81 32.42 -26.08
N ASP A 39 -53.58 31.81 -25.17
CA ASP A 39 -53.09 30.77 -24.25
C ASP A 39 -52.60 29.54 -25.01
N LEU A 40 -53.31 29.11 -26.06
CA LEU A 40 -52.90 27.99 -26.90
C LEU A 40 -51.60 28.26 -27.65
N VAL A 41 -51.45 29.46 -28.23
CA VAL A 41 -50.20 29.87 -28.90
C VAL A 41 -49.06 29.90 -27.88
N HIS A 42 -49.25 30.55 -26.73
CA HIS A 42 -48.23 30.62 -25.68
C HIS A 42 -47.82 29.26 -25.14
N THR A 43 -48.78 28.37 -24.86
CA THR A 43 -48.49 27.01 -24.37
C THR A 43 -47.76 26.18 -25.42
N THR A 44 -48.12 26.30 -26.70
CA THR A 44 -47.45 25.58 -27.79
C THR A 44 -46.03 26.07 -28.02
N GLU A 45 -45.82 27.39 -27.99
CA GLU A 45 -44.49 28.01 -28.10
C GLU A 45 -43.61 27.65 -26.88
N SER A 46 -44.17 27.71 -25.67
CA SER A 46 -43.48 27.32 -24.44
C SER A 46 -43.09 25.84 -24.47
N LEU A 47 -44.02 24.97 -24.85
CA LEU A 47 -43.77 23.54 -24.99
C LEU A 47 -42.66 23.26 -26.02
N ARG A 48 -42.68 23.96 -27.16
CA ARG A 48 -41.63 23.84 -28.18
C ARG A 48 -40.26 24.28 -27.64
N SER A 49 -40.22 25.40 -26.91
CA SER A 49 -39.00 25.91 -26.28
C SER A 49 -38.45 24.92 -25.25
N THR A 50 -39.31 24.42 -24.35
CA THR A 50 -38.93 23.44 -23.32
C THR A 50 -38.45 22.13 -23.92
N LYS A 51 -39.10 21.63 -24.98
CA LYS A 51 -38.63 20.41 -25.68
C LYS A 51 -37.25 20.62 -26.30
N LEU A 52 -37.00 21.79 -26.89
CA LEU A 52 -35.71 22.11 -27.49
C LEU A 52 -34.60 22.24 -26.42
N SER A 53 -34.90 22.87 -25.28
CA SER A 53 -33.94 22.95 -24.17
C SER A 53 -33.68 21.58 -23.56
N ALA A 54 -34.71 20.78 -23.32
CA ALA A 54 -34.57 19.43 -22.78
C ALA A 54 -33.67 18.56 -23.68
N GLY A 55 -33.89 18.59 -25.00
CA GLY A 55 -33.05 17.85 -25.95
C GLY A 55 -31.61 18.35 -26.04
N LYS A 56 -31.34 19.63 -25.74
CA LYS A 56 -29.96 20.15 -25.62
C LYS A 56 -29.31 19.64 -24.33
N THR A 57 -30.00 19.76 -23.21
CA THR A 57 -29.52 19.29 -21.91
C THR A 57 -29.25 17.79 -21.91
N GLU A 58 -30.10 16.99 -22.55
CA GLU A 58 -29.89 15.53 -22.68
C GLU A 58 -28.61 15.21 -23.46
N LYS A 59 -28.35 15.92 -24.57
CA LYS A 59 -27.11 15.78 -25.35
C LYS A 59 -25.87 16.20 -24.56
N GLU A 60 -25.97 17.31 -23.83
CA GLU A 60 -24.88 17.78 -22.96
C GLU A 60 -24.60 16.76 -21.85
N CYS A 61 -25.63 16.22 -21.22
CA CYS A 61 -25.51 15.19 -20.18
C CYS A 61 -24.84 13.92 -20.71
N SER A 62 -25.28 13.43 -21.88
CA SER A 62 -24.64 12.29 -22.55
C SER A 62 -23.18 12.57 -22.93
N ASN A 63 -22.86 13.79 -23.33
CA ASN A 63 -21.47 14.19 -23.62
C ASN A 63 -20.61 14.22 -22.35
N PHE A 64 -21.14 14.73 -21.23
CA PHE A 64 -20.44 14.69 -19.95
C PHE A 64 -20.19 13.25 -19.48
N ASP A 65 -21.17 12.36 -19.62
CA ASP A 65 -20.98 10.95 -19.30
C ASP A 65 -19.87 10.34 -20.16
N ALA A 66 -19.88 10.57 -21.48
CA ALA A 66 -18.83 10.09 -22.37
C ALA A 66 -17.42 10.58 -21.99
N ILE A 67 -17.32 11.82 -21.48
CA ILE A 67 -16.05 12.37 -20.98
C ILE A 67 -15.69 11.79 -19.62
N LEU A 68 -16.64 11.58 -18.71
CA LEU A 68 -16.39 11.12 -17.34
C LEU A 68 -16.09 9.63 -17.23
N GLU A 69 -16.70 8.80 -18.06
CA GLU A 69 -16.49 7.34 -18.05
C GLU A 69 -15.01 6.91 -18.08
N PRO A 70 -14.13 7.42 -18.96
CA PRO A 70 -12.72 7.04 -18.94
C PRO A 70 -12.01 7.43 -17.63
N TYR A 71 -12.34 8.59 -17.05
CA TYR A 71 -11.76 9.00 -15.76
C TYR A 71 -12.25 8.13 -14.60
N LYS A 72 -13.52 7.73 -14.59
CA LYS A 72 -14.05 6.79 -13.58
C LYS A 72 -13.38 5.43 -13.69
N ALA A 73 -13.23 4.92 -14.92
CA ALA A 73 -12.56 3.64 -15.18
C ALA A 73 -11.09 3.67 -14.74
N GLU A 74 -10.37 4.74 -15.09
CA GLU A 74 -8.97 4.90 -14.70
C GLU A 74 -8.82 5.08 -13.19
N ASN A 75 -9.66 5.90 -12.54
CA ASN A 75 -9.65 6.04 -11.08
C ASN A 75 -9.93 4.71 -10.37
N ALA A 76 -10.86 3.91 -10.87
CA ALA A 76 -11.15 2.59 -10.31
C ALA A 76 -9.96 1.62 -10.49
N LYS A 77 -9.22 1.72 -11.59
CA LYS A 77 -7.99 0.96 -11.81
C LYS A 77 -6.88 1.41 -10.86
N LEU A 78 -6.59 2.70 -10.81
CA LEU A 78 -5.56 3.29 -9.94
C LEU A 78 -5.84 3.00 -8.46
N THR A 79 -7.10 3.07 -8.04
CA THR A 79 -7.49 2.74 -6.66
C THR A 79 -7.21 1.28 -6.33
N ARG A 80 -7.47 0.35 -7.27
CA ARG A 80 -7.15 -1.06 -7.07
C ARG A 80 -5.65 -1.30 -6.98
N GLU A 81 -4.89 -0.75 -7.92
CA GLU A 81 -3.42 -0.86 -7.93
C GLU A 81 -2.80 -0.26 -6.66
N ASN A 82 -3.28 0.91 -6.23
CA ASN A 82 -2.82 1.55 -5.00
C ASN A 82 -3.08 0.66 -3.77
N ASN A 83 -4.27 0.07 -3.65
CA ASN A 83 -4.59 -0.86 -2.57
C ASN A 83 -3.72 -2.13 -2.61
N GLU A 84 -3.50 -2.70 -3.79
CA GLU A 84 -2.65 -3.88 -3.98
C GLU A 84 -1.19 -3.58 -3.57
N LEU A 85 -0.63 -2.47 -4.03
CA LEU A 85 0.71 -2.01 -3.65
C LEU A 85 0.81 -1.75 -2.15
N HIS A 86 -0.21 -1.14 -1.53
CA HIS A 86 -0.23 -0.94 -0.09
C HIS A 86 -0.19 -2.26 0.70
N LEU A 87 -0.94 -3.27 0.26
CA LEU A 87 -0.91 -4.60 0.88
C LEU A 87 0.44 -5.30 0.69
N GLU A 88 1.05 -5.17 -0.49
CA GLU A 88 2.36 -5.73 -0.78
C GLU A 88 3.46 -5.10 0.08
N ILE A 89 3.45 -3.77 0.23
CA ILE A 89 4.37 -3.04 1.10
C ILE A 89 4.24 -3.51 2.55
N LEU A 90 3.02 -3.67 3.07
CA LEU A 90 2.79 -4.18 4.43
C LEU A 90 3.38 -5.59 4.59
N LYS A 91 3.11 -6.49 3.65
CA LYS A 91 3.61 -7.85 3.67
C LYS A 91 5.15 -7.91 3.62
N LEU A 92 5.78 -7.13 2.75
CA LEU A 92 7.23 -7.06 2.63
C LEU A 92 7.87 -6.48 3.90
N LYS A 93 7.24 -5.46 4.50
CA LYS A 93 7.70 -4.88 5.77
C LYS A 93 7.64 -5.91 6.90
N GLU A 94 6.54 -6.64 7.03
CA GLU A 94 6.40 -7.69 8.04
C GLU A 94 7.37 -8.86 7.84
N GLN A 95 7.66 -9.23 6.59
CA GLN A 95 8.68 -10.25 6.28
C GLN A 95 10.08 -9.74 6.63
N SER A 96 10.42 -8.51 6.26
CA SER A 96 11.69 -7.88 6.59
C SER A 96 11.89 -7.79 8.10
N ASP A 97 10.89 -7.29 8.83
CA ASP A 97 10.94 -7.16 10.29
C ASP A 97 11.12 -8.52 10.98
N ARG A 98 10.49 -9.58 10.45
CA ARG A 98 10.72 -10.96 10.91
C ARG A 98 12.15 -11.41 10.66
N HIS A 99 12.66 -11.28 9.44
CA HIS A 99 14.04 -11.66 9.11
C HIS A 99 15.06 -10.90 9.98
N VAL A 100 14.86 -9.60 10.20
CA VAL A 100 15.74 -8.80 11.07
C VAL A 100 15.71 -9.30 12.51
N LYS A 101 14.53 -9.67 13.04
CA LYS A 101 14.42 -10.25 14.39
C LYS A 101 15.14 -11.58 14.50
N ASP A 102 14.97 -12.46 13.51
CA ASP A 102 15.60 -13.78 13.48
C ASP A 102 17.12 -13.65 13.39
N LEU A 103 17.63 -12.80 12.49
CA LEU A 103 19.07 -12.54 12.36
C LEU A 103 19.67 -11.93 13.64
N LYS A 104 18.95 -11.04 14.32
CA LYS A 104 19.38 -10.51 15.62
C LYS A 104 19.38 -11.56 16.72
N ALA A 105 18.47 -12.55 16.66
CA ALA A 105 18.46 -13.66 17.60
C ALA A 105 19.64 -14.61 17.35
N THR A 106 19.90 -14.96 16.10
CA THR A 106 21.06 -15.81 15.73
C THR A 106 22.38 -15.12 16.03
N LEU A 107 22.49 -13.81 15.79
CA LEU A 107 23.69 -13.03 16.11
C LEU A 107 23.99 -13.11 17.62
N ARG A 108 23.01 -12.81 18.47
CA ARG A 108 23.16 -12.88 19.93
C ARG A 108 23.55 -14.28 20.41
N LYS A 109 22.99 -15.33 19.80
CA LYS A 109 23.34 -16.71 20.11
C LYS A 109 24.82 -16.99 19.80
N VAL A 110 25.26 -16.65 18.59
CA VAL A 110 26.66 -16.86 18.15
C VAL A 110 27.63 -16.00 18.96
N GLU A 111 27.26 -14.78 19.32
CA GLU A 111 28.06 -13.91 20.19
C GLU A 111 28.28 -14.56 21.58
N HIS A 112 27.23 -15.14 22.16
CA HIS A 112 27.33 -15.84 23.44
C HIS A 112 28.21 -17.09 23.33
N GLU A 113 27.97 -17.94 22.32
CA GLU A 113 28.81 -19.13 22.07
C GLU A 113 30.28 -18.75 21.84
N THR A 114 30.54 -17.65 21.14
CA THR A 114 31.89 -17.14 20.91
C THR A 114 32.54 -16.66 22.21
N ALA A 115 31.78 -15.99 23.07
CA ALA A 115 32.28 -15.55 24.38
C ALA A 115 32.62 -16.75 25.28
N ASP A 116 31.76 -17.76 25.32
CA ASP A 116 31.97 -18.98 26.09
C ASP A 116 33.18 -19.76 25.60
N LEU A 117 33.33 -19.92 24.27
CA LEU A 117 34.50 -20.56 23.68
C LEU A 117 35.80 -19.79 23.96
N LYS A 118 35.76 -18.44 23.92
CA LYS A 118 36.91 -17.61 24.30
C LYS A 118 37.27 -17.80 25.78
N PHE A 119 36.28 -17.88 26.66
CA PHE A 119 36.50 -18.14 28.08
C PHE A 119 37.13 -19.52 28.30
N LEU A 120 36.57 -20.56 27.68
CA LEU A 120 37.05 -21.93 27.78
C LEU A 120 38.48 -22.07 27.22
N ASN A 121 38.78 -21.40 26.09
CA ASN A 121 40.12 -21.39 25.51
C ASN A 121 41.14 -20.76 26.48
N ASN A 122 40.80 -19.63 27.10
CA ASN A 122 41.65 -19.02 28.13
C ASN A 122 41.88 -19.96 29.32
N GLN A 123 40.85 -20.67 29.76
CA GLN A 123 40.98 -21.65 30.84
C GLN A 123 41.93 -22.79 30.45
N TYR A 124 41.84 -23.32 29.23
CA TYR A 124 42.76 -24.35 28.74
C TYR A 124 44.19 -23.84 28.64
N ILE A 125 44.40 -22.59 28.19
CA ILE A 125 45.73 -21.97 28.18
C ILE A 125 46.32 -21.93 29.60
N HIS A 126 45.55 -21.50 30.60
CA HIS A 126 46.00 -21.50 32.00
C HIS A 126 46.33 -22.92 32.50
N LYS A 127 45.50 -23.90 32.14
CA LYS A 127 45.71 -25.30 32.53
C LYS A 127 46.99 -25.87 31.91
N ILE A 128 47.23 -25.62 30.62
CA ILE A 128 48.45 -26.03 29.91
C ILE A 128 49.67 -25.43 30.60
N ARG A 129 49.69 -24.12 30.85
CA ARG A 129 50.79 -23.45 31.56
C ARG A 129 51.05 -23.99 32.97
N SER A 130 50.01 -24.47 33.66
CA SER A 130 50.18 -25.13 34.96
C SER A 130 50.84 -26.49 34.81
N LEU A 131 50.36 -27.32 33.88
CA LEU A 131 50.89 -28.65 33.62
C LEU A 131 52.33 -28.60 33.09
N GLU A 132 52.67 -27.62 32.25
CA GLU A 132 54.03 -27.40 31.77
C GLU A 132 55.00 -27.10 32.92
N ARG A 133 54.58 -26.25 33.89
CA ARG A 133 55.36 -25.96 35.09
C ARG A 133 55.55 -27.20 35.97
N ASP A 134 54.47 -27.95 36.22
CA ASP A 134 54.52 -29.17 37.03
C ASP A 134 55.40 -30.24 36.38
N ASN A 135 55.29 -30.42 35.06
CA ASN A 135 56.13 -31.34 34.30
C ASN A 135 57.60 -30.93 34.36
N LYS A 136 57.90 -29.65 34.18
CA LYS A 136 59.27 -29.15 34.31
C LYS A 136 59.86 -29.45 35.70
N ALA A 137 59.10 -29.18 36.77
CA ALA A 137 59.52 -29.46 38.14
C ALA A 137 59.74 -30.95 38.40
N LYS A 138 58.87 -31.83 37.87
CA LYS A 138 59.04 -33.29 37.95
C LYS A 138 60.30 -33.75 37.21
N THR A 139 60.55 -33.23 36.01
CA THR A 139 61.75 -33.55 35.22
C THR A 139 63.02 -33.13 35.96
N GLU A 140 63.06 -31.90 36.50
CA GLU A 140 64.18 -31.41 37.33
C GLU A 140 64.39 -32.30 38.55
N LYS A 141 63.30 -32.73 39.21
CA LYS A 141 63.39 -33.62 40.39
C LYS A 141 63.93 -35.00 40.03
N ILE A 142 63.52 -35.57 38.91
CA ILE A 142 64.03 -36.85 38.38
C ILE A 142 65.53 -36.72 38.13
N GLN A 143 65.96 -35.65 37.45
CA GLN A 143 67.37 -35.41 37.15
C GLN A 143 68.23 -35.32 38.43
N GLN A 144 67.78 -34.56 39.44
CA GLN A 144 68.45 -34.49 40.74
C GLN A 144 68.56 -35.86 41.44
N LEU A 145 67.50 -36.67 41.37
CA LEU A 145 67.51 -38.02 41.96
C LEU A 145 68.45 -38.96 41.20
N GLN A 146 68.50 -38.85 39.87
CA GLN A 146 69.46 -39.60 39.04
C GLN A 146 70.90 -39.22 39.39
N GLU A 147 71.22 -37.92 39.49
CA GLU A 147 72.55 -37.43 39.89
C GLU A 147 72.97 -37.95 41.27
N LYS A 148 72.06 -37.90 42.26
CA LYS A 148 72.32 -38.44 43.61
C LYS A 148 72.54 -39.95 43.59
N ASN A 149 71.76 -40.70 42.82
CA ASN A 149 71.96 -42.15 42.66
C ASN A 149 73.31 -42.47 42.02
N LEU A 150 73.72 -41.75 40.98
CA LEU A 150 75.05 -41.90 40.37
C LEU A 150 76.17 -41.66 41.39
N GLN A 151 76.07 -40.61 42.20
CA GLN A 151 77.06 -40.34 43.25
C GLN A 151 77.09 -41.44 44.32
N ALA A 152 75.93 -41.97 44.73
CA ALA A 152 75.84 -43.07 45.70
C ALA A 152 76.43 -44.40 45.15
N VAL A 153 76.26 -44.69 43.86
CA VAL A 153 76.87 -45.85 43.18
C VAL A 153 78.40 -45.71 43.08
N VAL A 154 78.92 -44.49 42.91
CA VAL A 154 80.37 -44.23 42.87
C VAL A 154 81.01 -44.25 44.27
N GLN A 155 80.26 -43.90 45.32
CA GLN A 155 80.73 -43.90 46.72
C GLN A 155 80.57 -45.23 47.45
N THR A 156 79.85 -46.19 46.87
CA THR A 156 79.86 -47.57 47.36
C THR A 156 81.10 -48.25 46.78
N PRO A 157 82.15 -48.55 47.57
CA PRO A 157 83.20 -49.41 47.07
C PRO A 157 82.55 -50.75 46.78
N VAL A 158 82.66 -51.21 45.54
CA VAL A 158 82.52 -52.64 45.23
C VAL A 158 83.59 -53.34 46.06
N SER A 159 83.20 -53.83 47.24
CA SER A 159 84.02 -54.73 48.02
C SER A 159 84.16 -56.01 47.20
N PHE A 160 85.29 -56.09 46.50
CA PHE A 160 85.84 -57.33 45.98
C PHE A 160 85.82 -58.38 47.09
N CYS A 161 84.90 -59.35 47.02
CA CYS A 161 85.14 -60.67 47.59
C CYS A 161 85.85 -61.49 46.52
N ARG A 162 87.18 -61.40 46.56
CA ARG A 162 88.09 -62.42 46.02
C ARG A 162 88.33 -63.41 47.16
N SER A 163 87.80 -64.62 47.08
CA SER A 163 88.18 -65.70 47.99
C SER A 163 88.07 -67.06 47.29
N LEU A 164 89.26 -67.62 47.03
CA LEU A 164 89.64 -69.03 46.76
C LEU A 164 89.05 -69.74 45.54
#